data_AF-A0A7I8VNV7-F1
#
_entry.id   AF-A0A7I8VNV7-F1
#
_cell.length_a   1.000
_cell.length_b   1.000
_cell.length_c   1.000
_cell.angle_alpha   90.00
_cell.angle_beta   90.00
_cell.angle_gamma   90.00
#
_symmetry.space_group_name_H-M   'P 1'
#
loop_
_entity.id
_entity.type
_entity.pdbx_description
1 polymer ?
#
loop_
_entity_poly.entity_id
_entity_poly.type
_entity_poly.pdbx_seq_one_letter_code
_entity_poly.pdbx_strand_id
1 'polypeptide(L)'
;MALLLPVLSAVSIDRWGYVKGIRVVALYICVVVETILSAIITLLLFTPKWELNLLVCNAKKVKDFYAIFSSRAKYEGETIYCNYEVVYPRYTIILTYYAISVFVLLIFRPAVSKIIGSCSRPTYASLFIAPSLIIIHSLLAGVIYYTFPYILAVLAVVFNAIHLSSYPVQTWKNLIVDSIKPRNLILILADSSLLAFSVCAITELTDFKTHLPFLLLAPMPAILYILTAPLTDLSEIE
;
A
#
# COMPACT_ATOMS: atom_id res chain seq x y z
N MET A 1 -5.11 4.93 -0.86
CA MET A 1 -5.69 3.82 -0.05
C MET A 1 -5.57 2.46 -0.69
N ALA A 2 -5.74 2.35 -2.02
CA ALA A 2 -5.56 1.11 -2.75
C ALA A 2 -4.22 0.40 -2.45
N LEU A 3 -3.17 1.16 -2.11
CA LEU A 3 -1.84 0.65 -1.75
C LEU A 3 -1.76 -0.12 -0.41
N LEU A 4 -2.75 -0.02 0.49
CA LEU A 4 -2.70 -0.73 1.78
C LEU A 4 -2.74 -2.26 1.62
N LEU A 5 -3.58 -2.75 0.70
CA LEU A 5 -3.69 -4.18 0.43
C LEU A 5 -2.41 -4.78 -0.18
N PRO A 6 -1.80 -4.23 -1.25
CA PRO A 6 -0.54 -4.75 -1.76
C PRO A 6 0.57 -4.74 -0.72
N VAL A 7 0.69 -3.67 0.06
CA VAL A 7 1.72 -3.54 1.10
C VAL A 7 1.55 -4.63 2.16
N LEU A 8 0.34 -4.85 2.68
CA LEU A 8 0.12 -5.92 3.66
C LEU A 8 0.29 -7.32 3.05
N SER A 9 -0.05 -7.51 1.77
CA SER A 9 0.19 -8.76 1.06
C SER A 9 1.70 -9.02 0.84
N ALA A 10 2.47 -7.97 0.58
CA ALA A 10 3.93 -7.98 0.44
C ALA A 10 4.60 -8.36 1.77
N VAL A 11 4.11 -7.81 2.89
CA VAL A 11 4.57 -8.16 4.24
C VAL A 11 4.23 -9.61 4.59
N SER A 12 3.05 -10.08 4.19
CA SER A 12 2.64 -11.47 4.39
C SER A 12 3.55 -12.45 3.64
N ILE A 13 3.96 -12.09 2.42
CA ILE A 13 4.95 -12.86 1.65
C ILE A 13 6.29 -12.89 2.38
N ASP A 14 6.75 -11.76 2.91
CA ASP A 14 8.05 -11.69 3.57
C ASP A 14 8.09 -12.51 4.86
N ARG A 15 7.04 -12.38 5.67
CA ARG A 15 7.01 -12.95 7.03
C ARG A 15 6.59 -14.42 7.04
N TRP A 16 5.69 -14.82 6.15
CA TRP A 16 5.12 -16.18 6.13
C TRP A 16 5.57 -17.01 4.92
N GLY A 17 6.27 -16.38 3.97
CA GLY A 17 6.93 -17.08 2.88
C GLY A 17 8.17 -17.80 3.38
N TYR A 18 8.06 -19.11 3.57
CA TYR A 18 9.23 -20.01 3.70
C TYR A 18 10.07 -20.13 2.42
N VAL A 19 9.74 -19.31 1.42
CA VAL A 19 10.28 -19.38 0.07
C VAL A 19 11.54 -18.51 0.03
N LYS A 20 12.63 -19.03 -0.55
CA LYS A 20 13.92 -18.31 -0.65
C LYS A 20 14.27 -18.03 -2.12
N GLY A 21 15.04 -16.96 -2.34
CA GLY A 21 15.64 -16.64 -3.64
C GLY A 21 14.63 -16.14 -4.68
N ILE A 22 14.81 -16.59 -5.93
CA ILE A 22 14.11 -16.09 -7.13
C ILE A 22 12.57 -16.19 -7.04
N ARG A 23 12.07 -17.19 -6.31
CA ARG A 23 10.63 -17.45 -6.17
C ARG A 23 9.91 -16.34 -5.38
N VAL A 24 10.60 -15.71 -4.43
CA VAL A 24 10.08 -14.56 -3.67
C VAL A 24 9.92 -13.35 -4.59
N VAL A 25 10.92 -13.11 -5.43
CA VAL A 25 10.90 -12.03 -6.42
C VAL A 25 9.72 -12.21 -7.38
N ALA A 26 9.49 -13.44 -7.86
CA ALA A 26 8.35 -13.73 -8.70
C ALA A 26 6.98 -13.49 -8.00
N LEU A 27 6.86 -13.79 -6.70
CA LEU A 27 5.66 -13.48 -5.93
C LEU A 27 5.45 -11.97 -5.78
N TYR A 28 6.50 -11.18 -5.57
CA TYR A 28 6.41 -9.72 -5.55
C TYR A 28 5.96 -9.15 -6.90
N ILE A 29 6.53 -9.64 -8.00
CA ILE A 29 6.11 -9.27 -9.35
C ILE A 29 4.62 -9.62 -9.56
N CYS A 30 4.19 -10.79 -9.09
CA CYS A 30 2.79 -11.21 -9.12
C CYS A 30 1.89 -10.20 -8.40
N VAL A 31 2.25 -9.78 -7.18
CA VAL A 31 1.48 -8.76 -6.44
C VAL A 31 1.37 -7.46 -7.23
N VAL A 32 2.49 -6.98 -7.79
CA VAL A 32 2.50 -5.74 -8.58
C VAL A 32 1.54 -5.87 -9.77
N VAL A 33 1.62 -6.98 -10.52
CA VAL A 33 0.73 -7.23 -11.66
C VAL A 33 -0.73 -7.31 -11.22
N GLU A 34 -1.03 -8.05 -10.16
CA GLU A 34 -2.38 -8.16 -9.58
C GLU A 34 -2.96 -6.78 -9.25
N THR A 35 -2.14 -5.91 -8.67
CA THR A 35 -2.59 -4.59 -8.22
C THR A 35 -2.79 -3.61 -9.37
N ILE A 36 -1.91 -3.62 -10.37
CA ILE A 36 -2.06 -2.81 -11.58
C ILE A 36 -3.29 -3.26 -12.36
N LEU A 37 -3.45 -4.56 -12.56
CA LEU A 37 -4.62 -5.11 -13.26
C LEU A 37 -5.91 -4.76 -12.53
N SER A 38 -5.94 -4.91 -11.20
CA SER A 38 -7.11 -4.57 -10.39
C SER A 38 -7.42 -3.07 -10.46
N ALA A 39 -6.40 -2.21 -10.43
CA ALA A 39 -6.57 -0.77 -10.55
C ALA A 39 -7.15 -0.40 -11.92
N ILE A 40 -6.61 -0.95 -13.01
CA ILE A 40 -7.11 -0.72 -14.37
C ILE A 40 -8.57 -1.16 -14.48
N ILE A 41 -8.89 -2.41 -14.11
CA ILE A 41 -10.28 -2.91 -14.18
C ILE A 41 -11.21 -2.04 -13.34
N THR A 42 -10.78 -1.62 -12.14
CA THR A 42 -11.58 -0.71 -11.31
C THR A 42 -11.85 0.60 -12.02
N LEU A 43 -10.83 1.25 -12.60
CA LEU A 43 -10.99 2.52 -13.32
C LEU A 43 -11.98 2.39 -14.49
N LEU A 44 -11.88 1.32 -15.28
CA LEU A 44 -12.76 1.09 -16.43
C LEU A 44 -14.25 0.91 -16.06
N LEU A 45 -14.54 0.48 -14.82
CA LEU A 45 -15.91 0.24 -14.34
C LEU A 45 -16.61 1.52 -13.87
N PHE A 46 -15.86 2.52 -13.41
CA PHE A 46 -16.42 3.79 -12.96
C PHE A 46 -16.61 4.78 -14.11
N THR A 47 -17.42 5.81 -13.88
CA THR A 47 -17.74 6.82 -14.90
C THR A 47 -16.62 7.85 -15.06
N PRO A 48 -16.24 8.22 -16.30
CA PRO A 48 -16.67 7.68 -17.60
C PRO A 48 -16.17 6.23 -17.86
N LYS A 49 -17.10 5.34 -18.23
CA LYS A 49 -16.79 3.92 -18.47
C LYS A 49 -15.83 3.79 -19.65
N TRP A 50 -14.90 2.84 -19.56
CA TRP A 50 -13.87 2.57 -20.58
C TRP A 50 -12.81 3.66 -20.77
N GLU A 51 -12.81 4.68 -19.91
CA GLU A 51 -11.78 5.71 -19.89
C GLU A 51 -10.92 5.56 -18.63
N LEU A 52 -9.67 6.01 -18.69
CA LEU A 52 -8.77 6.09 -17.53
C LEU A 52 -8.92 7.42 -16.77
N ASN A 53 -10.01 8.13 -17.01
CA ASN A 53 -10.34 9.37 -16.34
C ASN A 53 -11.41 9.11 -15.28
N LEU A 54 -11.31 9.82 -14.15
CA LEU A 54 -12.26 9.68 -13.05
C LEU A 54 -12.95 11.02 -12.81
N LEU A 55 -14.28 11.02 -12.90
CA LEU A 55 -15.09 12.12 -12.41
C LEU A 55 -15.29 11.96 -10.90
N VAL A 56 -14.70 12.86 -10.12
CA VAL A 56 -14.69 12.77 -8.66
C VAL A 56 -15.14 14.06 -8.01
N CYS A 57 -16.09 13.96 -7.08
CA CYS A 57 -16.41 15.06 -6.16
C CYS A 57 -15.35 15.11 -5.04
N ASN A 58 -14.78 16.29 -4.77
CA ASN A 58 -13.81 16.47 -3.69
C ASN A 58 -14.50 16.54 -2.33
N ALA A 59 -14.11 15.66 -1.41
CA ALA A 59 -14.53 15.71 -0.02
C ALA A 59 -13.76 16.81 0.71
N LYS A 60 -14.47 17.72 1.40
CA LYS A 60 -13.84 18.84 2.12
C LYS A 60 -13.77 18.58 3.61
N LYS A 61 -14.72 17.82 4.17
CA LYS A 61 -14.78 17.52 5.60
C LYS A 61 -15.02 16.03 5.86
N VAL A 62 -14.53 15.51 6.99
CA VAL A 62 -14.76 14.12 7.43
C VAL A 62 -16.24 13.76 7.49
N LYS A 63 -17.09 14.71 7.89
CA LYS A 63 -18.55 14.53 7.97
C LYS A 63 -19.20 14.19 6.62
N ASP A 64 -18.56 14.57 5.50
CA ASP A 64 -19.08 14.30 4.15
C ASP A 64 -19.08 12.78 3.86
N PHE A 65 -18.25 12.00 4.56
CA PHE A 65 -18.22 10.52 4.45
C PHE A 65 -19.32 9.81 5.25
N TYR A 66 -19.96 10.47 6.21
CA TYR A 66 -20.92 9.85 7.13
C TYR A 66 -22.30 10.48 7.01
N ALA A 67 -22.86 10.40 5.81
CA ALA A 67 -24.14 11.02 5.46
C ALA A 67 -25.34 10.52 6.30
N ILE A 68 -25.25 9.34 6.91
CA ILE A 68 -26.27 8.84 7.86
C ILE A 68 -26.49 9.82 9.03
N PHE A 69 -25.46 10.59 9.41
CA PHE A 69 -25.55 11.60 10.47
C PHE A 69 -25.91 13.01 9.96
N SER A 70 -26.02 13.22 8.65
CA SER A 70 -26.42 14.51 8.05
C SER A 70 -27.61 14.34 7.12
N SER A 71 -28.77 14.84 7.54
CA SER A 71 -30.08 14.50 6.98
C SER A 71 -30.42 15.08 5.58
N ARG A 72 -30.93 14.17 4.72
CA ARG A 72 -31.93 14.26 3.63
C ARG A 72 -31.50 14.76 2.23
N ALA A 73 -31.18 13.79 1.37
CA ALA A 73 -31.15 13.91 -0.09
C ALA A 73 -32.54 14.02 -0.72
N LYS A 74 -32.69 14.93 -1.69
CA LYS A 74 -33.74 14.93 -2.72
C LYS A 74 -33.11 14.60 -4.07
N TYR A 75 -33.77 13.72 -4.82
CA TYR A 75 -33.39 13.33 -6.18
C TYR A 75 -34.21 14.12 -7.21
N GLU A 76 -33.56 14.73 -8.19
CA GLU A 76 -34.24 15.37 -9.33
C GLU A 76 -33.39 15.22 -10.61
N GLY A 77 -33.81 14.33 -11.53
CA GLY A 77 -33.34 14.28 -12.93
C GLY A 77 -31.96 13.66 -13.24
N GLU A 78 -31.41 14.03 -14.41
CA GLU A 78 -30.24 13.41 -15.09
C GLU A 78 -28.90 14.14 -14.85
N THR A 79 -28.87 15.20 -14.03
CA THR A 79 -27.64 15.96 -13.76
C THR A 79 -27.09 15.62 -12.38
N ILE A 80 -25.85 15.11 -12.33
CA ILE A 80 -25.17 14.80 -11.08
C ILE A 80 -24.67 16.11 -10.46
N TYR A 81 -25.48 16.73 -9.61
CA TYR A 81 -24.96 17.72 -8.66
C TYR A 81 -24.18 16.96 -7.59
N CYS A 82 -22.94 17.40 -7.29
CA CYS A 82 -22.22 16.93 -6.11
C CYS A 82 -22.99 17.37 -4.86
N ASN A 83 -24.02 16.60 -4.49
CA ASN A 83 -24.74 16.80 -3.24
C ASN A 83 -23.78 16.53 -2.08
N TYR A 84 -23.97 17.28 -1.01
CA TYR A 84 -23.20 17.22 0.25
C TYR A 84 -23.36 15.89 1.02
N GLU A 85 -24.04 14.89 0.44
CA GLU A 85 -24.43 13.64 1.11
C GLU A 85 -23.83 12.37 0.50
N VAL A 86 -23.10 12.43 -0.62
CA VAL A 86 -22.44 11.20 -1.10
C VAL A 86 -21.09 11.56 -1.71
N VAL A 87 -20.02 11.10 -1.06
CA VAL A 87 -18.67 11.05 -1.66
C VAL A 87 -18.64 9.97 -2.74
N TYR A 88 -19.48 10.12 -3.75
CA TYR A 88 -19.54 9.26 -4.91
C TYR A 88 -18.40 9.64 -5.86
N PRO A 89 -17.60 8.70 -6.39
CA PRO A 89 -17.54 7.27 -6.09
C PRO A 89 -16.37 6.88 -5.15
N ARG A 90 -15.84 7.78 -4.32
CA ARG A 90 -14.56 7.53 -3.59
C ARG A 90 -14.63 6.37 -2.60
N TYR A 91 -15.76 6.14 -1.94
CA TYR A 91 -15.92 5.00 -1.05
C TYR A 91 -16.11 3.69 -1.83
N THR A 92 -17.00 3.72 -2.82
CA THR A 92 -17.33 2.56 -3.65
C THR A 92 -16.16 2.08 -4.50
N ILE A 93 -15.35 2.99 -5.06
CA ILE A 93 -14.20 2.64 -5.90
C ILE A 93 -13.15 1.82 -5.16
N ILE A 94 -12.94 2.08 -3.87
CA ILE A 94 -11.97 1.36 -3.05
C ILE A 94 -12.48 -0.04 -2.71
N LEU A 95 -13.77 -0.17 -2.38
CA LEU A 95 -14.39 -1.47 -2.14
C LEU A 95 -14.42 -2.33 -3.40
N THR A 96 -14.75 -1.73 -4.55
CA THR A 96 -14.70 -2.40 -5.85
C THR A 96 -13.27 -2.84 -6.18
N TYR A 97 -12.27 -1.99 -5.93
CA TYR A 97 -10.87 -2.35 -6.06
C TYR A 97 -10.50 -3.56 -5.19
N TYR A 98 -10.91 -3.59 -3.92
CA TYR A 98 -10.64 -4.73 -3.04
C TYR A 98 -11.36 -6.01 -3.47
N ALA A 99 -12.58 -5.91 -4.02
CA ALA A 99 -13.29 -7.07 -4.56
C ALA A 99 -12.57 -7.63 -5.81
N ILE A 100 -12.17 -6.75 -6.73
CA ILE A 100 -11.44 -7.14 -7.94
C ILE A 100 -10.08 -7.70 -7.58
N SER A 101 -9.36 -7.11 -6.62
CA SER A 101 -8.05 -7.61 -6.21
C SER A 101 -8.13 -9.01 -5.59
N VAL A 102 -9.18 -9.31 -4.81
CA VAL A 102 -9.42 -10.68 -4.32
C VAL A 102 -9.69 -11.63 -5.48
N PHE A 103 -10.52 -11.21 -6.45
CA PHE A 103 -10.82 -12.04 -7.63
C PHE A 103 -9.56 -12.34 -8.46
N VAL A 104 -8.76 -11.31 -8.75
CA VAL A 104 -7.50 -11.43 -9.48
C VAL A 104 -6.50 -12.29 -8.70
N LEU A 105 -6.39 -12.10 -7.37
CA LEU A 105 -5.55 -12.91 -6.49
C LEU A 105 -5.92 -14.40 -6.53
N LEU A 106 -7.22 -14.73 -6.54
CA LEU A 106 -7.71 -16.11 -6.62
C LEU A 106 -7.40 -16.78 -7.97
N ILE A 107 -7.21 -16.02 -9.04
CA ILE A 107 -6.87 -16.55 -10.38
C ILE A 107 -5.35 -16.64 -10.56
N PHE A 108 -4.64 -15.53 -10.30
CA PHE A 108 -3.22 -15.41 -10.62
C PHE A 108 -2.33 -16.17 -9.62
N ARG A 109 -2.58 -16.09 -8.31
CA ARG A 109 -1.68 -16.74 -7.33
C ARG A 109 -1.66 -18.26 -7.43
N PRO A 110 -2.79 -18.97 -7.61
CA PRO A 110 -2.74 -20.41 -7.84
C PRO A 110 -2.03 -20.78 -9.14
N ALA A 111 -2.20 -20.00 -10.21
CA ALA A 111 -1.50 -20.22 -11.48
C ALA A 111 0.02 -20.09 -11.31
N VAL A 112 0.48 -19.03 -10.65
CA VAL A 112 1.90 -18.80 -10.33
C VAL A 112 2.43 -19.86 -9.37
N SER A 113 1.65 -20.24 -8.35
CA SER A 113 2.03 -21.30 -7.41
C SER A 113 2.16 -22.67 -8.10
N LYS A 114 1.40 -22.94 -9.17
CA LYS A 114 1.55 -24.19 -9.93
C LYS A 114 2.86 -24.21 -10.73
N ILE A 115 3.30 -23.06 -11.24
CA ILE A 115 4.53 -22.92 -12.04
C ILE A 115 5.77 -22.93 -11.12
N ILE A 116 5.70 -22.23 -9.99
CA ILE A 116 6.86 -21.97 -9.11
C ILE A 116 7.00 -23.03 -7.98
N GLY A 117 5.94 -23.80 -7.74
CA GLY A 117 5.83 -24.78 -6.66
C GLY A 117 4.94 -24.28 -5.51
N SER A 118 4.43 -25.22 -4.70
CA SER A 118 3.39 -24.96 -3.69
C SER A 118 3.75 -23.82 -2.72
N CYS A 119 3.06 -22.69 -2.87
CA CYS A 119 3.18 -21.47 -2.06
C CYS A 119 1.79 -21.09 -1.49
N SER A 120 1.18 -22.03 -0.78
CA SER A 120 -0.21 -21.89 -0.31
C SER A 120 -0.36 -20.92 0.86
N ARG A 121 0.54 -20.97 1.85
CA ARG A 121 0.50 -20.13 3.07
C ARG A 121 0.41 -18.62 2.82
N PRO A 122 1.27 -17.98 2.00
CA PRO A 122 1.18 -16.53 1.76
C PRO A 122 -0.09 -16.12 1.00
N THR A 123 -0.64 -17.04 0.19
CA THR A 123 -1.90 -16.83 -0.54
C THR A 123 -3.09 -16.80 0.41
N TYR A 124 -3.17 -17.76 1.35
CA TYR A 124 -4.20 -17.76 2.39
C TYR A 124 -4.09 -16.54 3.30
N ALA A 125 -2.89 -16.15 3.72
CA ALA A 125 -2.69 -14.98 4.56
C ALA A 125 -3.23 -13.69 3.90
N SER A 126 -2.91 -13.49 2.62
CA SER A 126 -3.40 -12.35 1.83
C SER A 126 -4.92 -12.36 1.66
N LEU A 127 -5.51 -13.56 1.52
CA LEU A 127 -6.96 -13.73 1.41
C LEU A 127 -7.70 -13.34 2.70
N PHE A 128 -7.12 -13.58 3.88
CA PHE A 128 -7.69 -13.16 5.16
C PHE A 128 -7.52 -11.66 5.44
N ILE A 129 -6.47 -11.03 4.91
CA ILE A 129 -6.23 -9.59 5.08
C ILE A 129 -7.29 -8.77 4.34
N ALA A 130 -7.70 -9.19 3.14
CA ALA A 130 -8.68 -8.46 2.33
C ALA A 130 -10.02 -8.17 3.04
N PRO A 131 -10.76 -9.16 3.60
CA PRO A 131 -12.02 -8.90 4.29
C PRO A 131 -11.83 -8.06 5.56
N SER A 132 -10.72 -8.23 6.28
CA SER A 132 -10.41 -7.41 7.45
C SER A 132 -10.24 -5.92 7.07
N LEU A 133 -9.54 -5.66 5.96
CA LEU A 133 -9.39 -4.31 5.41
C LEU A 133 -10.72 -3.74 4.92
N ILE A 134 -11.59 -4.56 4.31
CA ILE A 134 -12.92 -4.11 3.88
C ILE A 134 -13.74 -3.66 5.09
N ILE A 135 -13.74 -4.43 6.18
CA ILE A 135 -14.47 -4.07 7.40
C ILE A 135 -13.90 -2.78 8.00
N ILE A 136 -12.58 -2.71 8.20
CA ILE A 136 -11.90 -1.52 8.74
C ILE A 136 -12.19 -0.30 7.86
N HIS A 137 -12.08 -0.45 6.54
CA HIS A 137 -12.34 0.62 5.60
C HIS A 137 -13.80 1.05 5.60
N SER A 138 -14.74 0.12 5.75
CA SER A 138 -16.17 0.43 5.82
C SER A 138 -16.54 1.26 7.05
N LEU A 139 -15.90 1.00 8.20
CA LEU A 139 -16.16 1.70 9.45
C LEU A 139 -15.43 3.05 9.52
N LEU A 140 -14.18 3.09 9.03
CA LEU A 140 -13.26 4.20 9.24
C LEU A 140 -12.91 4.95 7.93
N ALA A 141 -13.70 4.80 6.86
CA ALA A 141 -13.41 5.37 5.54
C ALA A 141 -13.01 6.86 5.59
N GLY A 142 -13.80 7.67 6.30
CA GLY A 142 -13.54 9.10 6.43
C GLY A 142 -12.21 9.37 7.14
N VAL A 143 -11.96 8.75 8.29
CA VAL A 143 -10.70 8.92 9.03
C VAL A 143 -9.51 8.48 8.20
N ILE A 144 -9.58 7.28 7.61
CA ILE A 144 -8.53 6.74 6.75
C ILE A 144 -8.29 7.66 5.56
N TYR A 145 -9.31 8.35 5.03
CA TYR A 145 -9.15 9.31 3.93
C TYR A 145 -8.26 10.49 4.27
N TYR A 146 -8.51 11.12 5.40
CA TYR A 146 -7.72 12.27 5.81
C TYR A 146 -6.34 11.88 6.32
N THR A 147 -6.19 10.70 6.93
CA THR A 147 -4.92 10.27 7.54
C THR A 147 -4.10 9.32 6.68
N PHE A 148 -4.60 8.88 5.51
CA PHE A 148 -3.94 7.90 4.65
C PHE A 148 -2.46 8.19 4.34
N PRO A 149 -2.04 9.41 3.96
CA PRO A 149 -0.64 9.63 3.64
C PRO A 149 0.26 9.48 4.89
N TYR A 150 -0.22 9.88 6.06
CA TYR A 150 0.49 9.66 7.33
C TYR A 150 0.54 8.17 7.72
N ILE A 151 -0.56 7.44 7.53
CA ILE A 151 -0.59 5.98 7.75
C ILE A 151 0.45 5.29 6.86
N LEU A 152 0.53 5.66 5.58
CA LEU A 152 1.54 5.11 4.68
C LEU A 152 2.97 5.46 5.10
N ALA A 153 3.22 6.70 5.50
CA ALA A 153 4.55 7.12 5.95
C ALA A 153 5.01 6.30 7.16
N VAL A 154 4.14 6.16 8.18
CA VAL A 154 4.45 5.35 9.38
C VAL A 154 4.66 3.89 9.03
N LEU A 155 3.77 3.29 8.21
CA LEU A 155 3.91 1.90 7.78
C LEU A 155 5.22 1.67 7.01
N ALA A 156 5.59 2.57 6.10
CA ALA A 156 6.84 2.47 5.33
C ALA A 156 8.07 2.47 6.26
N VAL A 157 8.11 3.37 7.25
CA VAL A 157 9.22 3.44 8.22
C VAL A 157 9.27 2.19 9.09
N VAL A 158 8.12 1.73 9.61
CA VAL A 158 8.03 0.53 10.45
C VAL A 158 8.43 -0.72 9.68
N PHE A 159 7.97 -0.90 8.44
CA PHE A 159 8.35 -2.05 7.63
C PHE A 159 9.83 -2.06 7.28
N ASN A 160 10.40 -0.90 6.97
CA ASN A 160 11.82 -0.77 6.71
C ASN A 160 12.65 -1.21 7.94
N ALA A 161 12.27 -0.75 9.13
CA ALA A 161 12.93 -1.13 10.38
C ALA A 161 12.77 -2.63 10.71
N ILE A 162 11.58 -3.20 10.54
CA ILE A 162 11.33 -4.64 10.73
C ILE A 162 12.18 -5.46 9.74
N HIS A 163 12.28 -5.03 8.49
CA HIS A 163 13.04 -5.72 7.47
C HIS A 163 14.54 -5.75 7.78
N LEU A 164 15.13 -4.60 8.13
CA LEU A 164 16.56 -4.49 8.45
C LEU A 164 16.94 -5.16 9.78
N SER A 165 16.06 -5.11 10.78
CA SER A 165 16.27 -5.82 12.06
C SER A 165 16.20 -7.34 11.93
N SER A 166 15.58 -7.85 10.87
CA SER A 166 15.53 -9.29 10.59
C SER A 166 16.84 -9.86 10.04
N TYR A 167 17.86 -9.03 9.81
CA TYR A 167 19.16 -9.50 9.33
C TYR A 167 19.95 -10.18 10.46
N PRO A 168 20.64 -11.31 10.17
CA PRO A 168 21.26 -12.14 11.20
C PRO A 168 22.52 -11.52 11.82
N VAL A 169 23.19 -10.60 11.13
CA VAL A 169 24.42 -9.95 11.63
C VAL A 169 24.24 -8.44 11.55
N GLN A 170 24.23 -7.76 12.69
CA GLN A 170 23.90 -6.33 12.83
C GLN A 170 25.12 -5.38 12.65
N THR A 171 26.14 -5.80 11.89
CA THR A 171 27.30 -4.94 11.61
C THR A 171 27.12 -4.08 10.35
N TRP A 172 27.57 -2.82 10.38
CA TRP A 172 27.34 -1.86 9.28
C TRP A 172 27.80 -2.37 7.91
N LYS A 173 28.93 -3.09 7.83
CA LYS A 173 29.44 -3.68 6.56
C LYS A 173 28.51 -4.77 6.04
N ASN A 174 28.06 -5.67 6.93
CA ASN A 174 27.20 -6.77 6.55
C ASN A 174 25.80 -6.30 6.19
N LEU A 175 25.28 -5.26 6.88
CA LEU A 175 24.02 -4.62 6.52
C LEU A 175 24.04 -4.07 5.09
N ILE A 176 25.13 -3.42 4.68
CA ILE A 176 25.26 -2.89 3.32
C ILE A 176 25.31 -4.04 2.30
N VAL A 177 26.13 -5.07 2.54
CA VAL A 177 26.25 -6.23 1.65
C VAL A 177 24.91 -6.98 1.52
N ASP A 178 24.21 -7.17 2.64
CA ASP A 178 22.90 -7.82 2.65
C ASP A 178 21.82 -6.96 2.01
N SER A 179 21.88 -5.64 2.13
CA SER A 179 20.94 -4.72 1.47
C SER A 179 21.05 -4.73 -0.06
N ILE A 180 22.24 -5.00 -0.61
CA ILE A 180 22.48 -5.06 -2.06
C ILE A 180 21.95 -6.37 -2.68
N LYS A 181 21.65 -7.40 -1.88
CA LYS A 181 21.05 -8.65 -2.38
C LYS A 181 19.73 -8.35 -3.09
N PRO A 182 19.42 -8.99 -4.23
CA PRO A 182 18.32 -8.57 -5.11
C PRO A 182 16.96 -8.56 -4.42
N ARG A 183 16.68 -9.54 -3.53
CA ARG A 183 15.45 -9.56 -2.72
C ARG A 183 15.34 -8.34 -1.81
N ASN A 184 16.40 -8.07 -1.06
CA ASN A 184 16.42 -7.02 -0.05
C ASN A 184 16.42 -5.64 -0.70
N LEU A 185 17.13 -5.49 -1.81
CA LEU A 185 17.12 -4.26 -2.60
C LEU A 185 15.71 -3.94 -3.12
N ILE A 186 14.98 -4.93 -3.64
CA ILE A 186 13.58 -4.74 -4.09
C ILE A 186 12.69 -4.29 -2.93
N LEU A 187 12.87 -4.87 -1.73
CA LEU A 187 12.10 -4.51 -0.54
C LEU A 187 12.39 -3.08 -0.08
N ILE A 188 13.67 -2.72 0.02
CA ILE A 188 14.08 -1.36 0.40
C ILE A 188 13.59 -0.34 -0.64
N LEU A 189 13.66 -0.66 -1.94
CA LEU A 189 13.15 0.20 -3.01
C LEU A 189 11.62 0.33 -2.96
N ALA A 190 10.90 -0.77 -2.68
CA ALA A 190 9.45 -0.74 -2.53
C ALA A 190 9.02 0.15 -1.36
N ASP A 191 9.65 -0.02 -0.18
CA ASP A 191 9.37 0.82 0.99
C ASP A 191 9.75 2.29 0.75
N SER A 192 10.89 2.53 0.09
CA SER A 192 11.31 3.89 -0.30
C SER A 192 10.29 4.54 -1.25
N SER A 193 9.76 3.77 -2.21
CA SER A 193 8.73 4.26 -3.13
C SER A 193 7.41 4.56 -2.42
N LEU A 194 7.06 3.78 -1.40
CA LEU A 194 5.87 3.99 -0.58
C LEU A 194 6.00 5.26 0.26
N LEU A 195 7.18 5.48 0.87
CA LEU A 195 7.47 6.70 1.62
C LEU A 195 7.48 7.91 0.69
N ALA A 196 8.10 7.81 -0.49
CA ALA A 196 8.08 8.86 -1.50
C ALA A 196 6.65 9.22 -1.91
N PHE A 197 5.80 8.22 -2.20
CA PHE A 197 4.39 8.43 -2.52
C PHE A 197 3.62 9.08 -1.36
N SER A 198 3.91 8.69 -0.12
CA SER A 198 3.28 9.29 1.05
C SER A 198 3.64 10.77 1.19
N VAL A 199 4.91 11.15 1.01
CA VAL A 199 5.36 12.54 1.04
C VAL A 199 4.70 13.36 -0.06
N CYS A 200 4.65 12.82 -1.30
CA CYS A 200 3.93 13.46 -2.40
C CYS A 200 2.45 13.71 -2.09
N ALA A 201 1.81 12.78 -1.39
CA ALA A 201 0.42 12.90 -1.00
C ALA A 201 0.19 13.89 0.16
N ILE A 202 1.19 14.15 1.02
CA ILE A 202 1.12 15.18 2.08
C ILE A 202 1.31 16.58 1.48
N THR A 203 2.26 16.72 0.55
CA THR A 203 2.64 18.03 0.01
C THR A 203 1.73 18.52 -1.12
N GLU A 204 0.83 17.66 -1.62
CA GLU A 204 -0.06 17.92 -2.76
C GLU A 204 0.67 18.43 -4.02
N LEU A 205 2.01 18.31 -4.05
CA LEU A 205 2.91 18.80 -5.11
C LEU A 205 2.66 20.28 -5.52
N THR A 206 2.26 21.14 -4.59
CA THR A 206 1.93 22.54 -4.92
C THR A 206 3.14 23.32 -5.45
N ASP A 207 4.34 23.09 -4.90
CA ASP A 207 5.59 23.68 -5.36
C ASP A 207 6.69 22.63 -5.66
N PHE A 208 6.88 22.30 -6.93
CA PHE A 208 7.82 21.23 -7.36
C PHE A 208 9.26 21.46 -6.87
N LYS A 209 9.74 22.72 -6.82
CA LYS A 209 11.13 23.04 -6.46
C LYS A 209 11.44 22.88 -4.98
N THR A 210 10.48 23.15 -4.09
CA THR A 210 10.65 23.03 -2.63
C THR A 210 10.37 21.61 -2.16
N HIS A 211 9.53 20.84 -2.87
CA HIS A 211 9.16 19.48 -2.48
C HIS A 211 10.12 18.38 -2.97
N LEU A 212 10.89 18.64 -4.04
CA LEU A 212 11.90 17.70 -4.56
C LEU A 212 12.92 17.20 -3.51
N PRO A 213 13.50 18.05 -2.64
CA PRO A 213 14.44 17.57 -1.61
C PRO A 213 13.80 16.63 -0.58
N PHE A 214 12.49 16.73 -0.31
CA PHE A 214 11.81 15.78 0.57
C PHE A 214 11.68 14.39 -0.06
N LEU A 215 11.66 14.29 -1.39
CA LEU A 215 11.67 13.01 -2.09
C LEU A 215 13.03 12.31 -1.99
N LEU A 216 14.12 13.09 -1.94
CA LEU A 216 15.47 12.57 -1.68
C LEU A 216 15.62 11.98 -0.27
N LEU A 217 14.69 12.32 0.64
CA LEU A 217 14.63 11.76 1.99
C LEU A 217 13.94 10.38 2.05
N ALA A 218 13.41 9.87 0.93
CA ALA A 218 12.75 8.57 0.89
C ALA A 218 13.62 7.37 1.34
N PRO A 219 14.91 7.24 0.95
CA PRO A 219 15.78 6.16 1.45
C PRO A 219 16.34 6.42 2.85
N MET A 220 16.06 7.58 3.43
CA MET A 220 16.70 8.05 4.65
C MET A 220 16.44 7.17 5.88
N PRO A 221 15.26 6.56 6.08
CA PRO A 221 15.05 5.60 7.17
C PRO A 221 16.01 4.41 7.12
N ALA A 222 16.27 3.87 5.92
CA ALA A 222 17.20 2.76 5.76
C ALA A 222 18.65 3.19 6.07
N ILE A 223 19.04 4.38 5.62
CA ILE A 223 20.36 4.95 5.89
C ILE A 223 20.55 5.18 7.39
N LEU A 224 19.56 5.79 8.05
CA LEU A 224 19.58 6.01 9.51
C LEU A 224 19.69 4.71 10.28
N TYR A 225 18.91 3.69 9.91
CA TYR A 225 18.98 2.39 10.56
C TYR A 225 20.39 1.80 10.43
N ILE A 226 20.99 1.79 9.23
CA ILE A 226 22.34 1.25 9.01
C ILE A 226 23.40 2.00 9.82
N LEU A 227 23.26 3.32 9.95
CA LEU A 227 24.18 4.16 10.73
C LEU A 227 24.04 3.95 12.24
N THR A 228 22.82 3.66 12.72
CA THR A 228 22.51 3.53 14.15
C THR A 228 22.59 2.10 14.68
N ALA A 229 22.47 1.08 13.82
CA ALA A 229 22.54 -0.33 14.21
C ALA A 229 23.78 -0.69 15.07
N PRO A 230 25.00 -0.19 14.77
CA PRO A 230 26.18 -0.48 15.59
C PRO A 230 26.10 0.08 17.02
N LEU A 231 25.30 1.12 17.26
CA LEU A 231 25.13 1.71 18.59
C LEU A 231 24.26 0.83 19.49
N THR A 232 23.35 0.06 18.90
CA THR A 232 22.44 -0.84 19.61
C THR A 232 23.17 -2.10 20.11
N ASP A 233 24.04 -2.70 19.28
CA ASP A 233 24.83 -3.89 19.64
C ASP A 233 25.82 -3.61 20.79
N LEU A 234 26.27 -2.35 20.96
CA LEU A 234 27.18 -1.99 22.05
C LEU A 234 26.54 -2.13 23.44
N SER A 235 25.21 -2.09 23.54
CA SER A 235 24.48 -2.20 24.82
C SER A 235 24.34 -3.63 25.35
N GLU A 236 24.68 -4.65 24.55
CA GLU A 236 24.67 -6.06 24.98
C GLU A 236 26.03 -6.54 25.54
N ILE A 237 27.05 -5.66 25.56
CA ILE A 237 28.43 -6.01 25.95
C ILE A 237 28.81 -5.45 27.34
N GLU A 238 27.91 -4.74 28.04
CA GLU A 238 28.10 -4.32 29.45
C GLU A 238 27.45 -5.28 30.45
#